data_AF-A0A949A8H6-F1
#
_entry.id   AF-A0A949A8H6-F1
#
_cell.length_a   1.000
_cell.length_b   1.000
_cell.length_c   1.000
_cell.angle_alpha   90.00
_cell.angle_beta   90.00
_cell.angle_gamma   90.00
#
_symmetry.space_group_name_H-M   'P 1'
#
loop_
_entity.id
_entity.type
_entity.pdbx_description
1 polymer ?
#
loop_
_entity_poly.entity_id
_entity_poly.type
_entity_poly.pdbx_seq_one_letter_code
_entity_poly.pdbx_strand_id
1 'polypeptide(L)'
;MISVEAQRIIYENNLPVDIVPFGGISGTDRAIAWPPEHEVKMDVLGFDEAYAHSLPVRLESNPEFEIYFASPAGWALLKIIAWDDRGDEARVKDAHDLAVILRAYADAGNQDRLYEREAALLADEGFDLKYAGARLLGRDISDIVGQGSRGRILKILARETREGGKYQLALDMWQRKALGPEEFEENLMLLRKLYQGIKEVAFTDEG
;
A
#
# COMPACT_ATOMS: atom_id res chain seq x y z
N MET A 1 3.52 -21.05 24.97
CA MET A 1 2.25 -20.44 24.54
C MET A 1 2.17 -20.66 23.04
N ILE A 2 1.20 -21.44 22.56
CA ILE A 2 1.06 -21.76 21.13
C ILE A 2 0.59 -20.48 20.45
N SER A 3 1.32 -20.01 19.44
CA SER A 3 0.91 -18.88 18.62
C SER A 3 -0.45 -19.20 18.00
N VAL A 4 -1.42 -18.29 18.16
CA VAL A 4 -2.79 -18.40 17.60
C VAL A 4 -2.78 -18.19 16.08
N GLU A 5 -1.63 -17.82 15.50
CA GLU A 5 -1.43 -17.57 14.08
C GLU A 5 -0.20 -18.36 13.60
N ALA A 6 -0.36 -19.25 12.60
CA ALA A 6 0.69 -20.16 12.13
C ALA A 6 1.96 -19.43 11.62
N GLN A 7 1.81 -18.18 11.19
CA GLN A 7 2.86 -17.31 10.67
C GLN A 7 3.67 -16.57 11.75
N ARG A 8 3.20 -16.55 13.01
CA ARG A 8 3.76 -15.69 14.06
C ARG A 8 4.73 -16.44 14.97
N ILE A 9 5.92 -15.89 15.09
CA ILE A 9 6.95 -16.29 16.06
C ILE A 9 7.03 -15.21 17.14
N ILE A 10 7.27 -15.60 18.39
CA ILE A 10 7.51 -14.65 19.48
C ILE A 10 9.01 -14.61 19.79
N TYR A 11 9.67 -13.53 19.43
CA TYR A 11 11.06 -13.25 19.80
C TYR A 11 11.13 -12.74 21.25
N GLU A 12 12.07 -13.29 22.03
CA GLU A 12 12.31 -12.92 23.45
C GLU A 12 11.06 -12.81 24.34
N ASN A 13 10.03 -13.61 24.07
CA ASN A 13 8.73 -13.64 24.78
C ASN A 13 7.90 -12.35 24.73
N ASN A 14 8.27 -11.33 23.94
CA ASN A 14 7.55 -10.06 23.92
C ASN A 14 7.38 -9.43 22.52
N LEU A 15 8.14 -9.86 21.52
CA LEU A 15 8.10 -9.27 20.18
C LEU A 15 7.48 -10.25 19.19
N PRO A 16 6.21 -10.06 18.78
CA PRO A 16 5.62 -10.84 17.71
C PRO A 16 6.28 -10.49 16.37
N VAL A 17 6.73 -11.52 15.66
CA VAL A 17 7.33 -11.45 14.33
C VAL A 17 6.51 -12.34 13.40
N ASP A 18 5.92 -11.76 12.38
CA ASP A 18 5.17 -12.48 11.35
C ASP A 18 6.09 -12.79 10.16
N ILE A 19 6.20 -14.07 9.77
CA ILE A 19 6.98 -14.50 8.61
C ILE A 19 6.01 -14.90 7.50
N VAL A 20 6.06 -14.19 6.37
CA VAL A 20 5.20 -14.44 5.21
C VAL A 20 6.05 -14.95 4.04
N PRO A 21 5.88 -16.21 3.60
CA PRO A 21 6.54 -16.70 2.39
C PRO A 21 5.89 -16.10 1.14
N PHE A 22 6.70 -15.75 0.13
CA PHE A 22 6.23 -15.25 -1.17
C PHE A 22 7.20 -15.64 -2.29
N GLY A 23 6.94 -15.22 -3.53
CA GLY A 23 7.76 -15.55 -4.70
C GLY A 23 7.57 -16.98 -5.19
N GLY A 24 8.66 -17.67 -5.56
CA GLY A 24 8.62 -19.02 -6.14
C GLY A 24 8.04 -20.13 -5.24
N ILE A 25 7.73 -19.82 -3.99
CA ILE A 25 7.05 -20.72 -3.04
C ILE A 25 5.52 -20.55 -3.10
N SER A 26 5.03 -19.40 -3.58
CA SER A 26 3.60 -19.18 -3.79
C SER A 26 3.11 -20.06 -4.94
N GLY A 27 1.91 -20.64 -4.80
CA GLY A 27 1.32 -21.47 -5.85
C GLY A 27 1.13 -20.70 -7.15
N THR A 28 0.71 -21.38 -8.22
CA THR A 28 0.38 -20.70 -9.50
C THR A 28 -0.72 -19.65 -9.36
N ASP A 29 -1.51 -19.70 -8.28
CA ASP A 29 -2.54 -18.73 -7.92
C ASP A 29 -2.00 -17.51 -7.15
N ARG A 30 -0.67 -17.38 -6.96
CA ARG A 30 -0.03 -16.35 -6.12
C ARG A 30 -0.61 -16.31 -4.71
N ALA A 31 -1.07 -17.44 -4.22
CA ALA A 31 -1.56 -17.60 -2.86
C ALA A 31 -0.67 -18.57 -2.08
N ILE A 32 -0.63 -18.35 -0.77
CA ILE A 32 -0.05 -19.29 0.19
C ILE A 32 -1.17 -19.82 1.08
N ALA A 33 -1.14 -21.12 1.36
CA ALA A 33 -2.10 -21.76 2.25
C ALA A 33 -1.41 -22.11 3.56
N TRP A 34 -1.93 -21.61 4.69
CA TRP A 34 -1.28 -21.80 5.99
C TRP A 34 -1.54 -23.19 6.56
N PRO A 35 -0.50 -23.93 7.01
CA PRO A 35 -0.69 -25.20 7.71
C PRO A 35 -1.42 -25.00 9.06
N PRO A 36 -1.98 -26.05 9.67
CA PRO A 36 -1.97 -27.44 9.19
C PRO A 36 -3.08 -27.81 8.20
N GLU A 37 -4.22 -27.15 8.23
CA GLU A 37 -5.37 -27.50 7.38
C GLU A 37 -5.32 -26.85 5.99
N HIS A 38 -4.46 -25.85 5.76
CA HIS A 38 -4.34 -25.13 4.48
C HIS A 38 -5.65 -24.47 4.01
N GLU A 39 -6.61 -24.25 4.92
CA GLU A 39 -7.90 -23.62 4.62
C GLU A 39 -7.79 -22.10 4.44
N VAL A 40 -6.86 -21.46 5.17
CA VAL A 40 -6.62 -20.01 5.06
C VAL A 40 -5.63 -19.75 3.93
N LYS A 41 -6.15 -19.25 2.80
CA LYS A 41 -5.34 -18.73 1.69
C LYS A 41 -5.06 -17.25 1.89
N MET A 42 -3.80 -16.86 1.82
CA MET A 42 -3.37 -15.48 1.74
C MET A 42 -2.87 -15.20 0.32
N ASP A 43 -3.47 -14.20 -0.33
CA ASP A 43 -2.95 -13.65 -1.58
C ASP A 43 -1.63 -12.90 -1.29
N VAL A 44 -0.59 -13.21 -2.05
CA VAL A 44 0.72 -12.54 -1.98
C VAL A 44 1.00 -11.68 -3.22
N LEU A 45 -0.04 -11.36 -3.99
CA LEU A 45 0.03 -10.39 -5.07
C LEU A 45 0.59 -9.05 -4.58
N GLY A 46 1.57 -8.50 -5.30
CA GLY A 46 2.26 -7.27 -4.93
C GLY A 46 3.53 -7.47 -4.08
N PHE A 47 3.77 -8.67 -3.51
CA PHE A 47 4.97 -8.90 -2.68
C PHE A 47 6.26 -8.91 -3.50
N ASP A 48 6.25 -9.53 -4.68
CA ASP A 48 7.42 -9.55 -5.57
C ASP A 48 7.79 -8.13 -6.00
N GLU A 49 6.80 -7.31 -6.36
CA GLU A 49 7.00 -5.89 -6.71
C GLU A 49 7.52 -5.08 -5.51
N ALA A 50 6.92 -5.25 -4.32
CA ALA A 50 7.35 -4.54 -3.12
C ALA A 50 8.78 -4.93 -2.69
N TYR A 51 9.17 -6.19 -2.88
CA TYR A 51 10.51 -6.67 -2.59
C TYR A 51 11.53 -6.17 -3.62
N ALA A 52 11.23 -6.26 -4.91
CA ALA A 52 12.13 -5.82 -5.99
C ALA A 52 12.44 -4.31 -5.91
N HIS A 53 11.51 -3.51 -5.37
CA HIS A 53 11.65 -2.06 -5.19
C HIS A 53 11.79 -1.66 -3.70
N SER A 54 12.31 -2.57 -2.87
CA SER A 54 12.60 -2.29 -1.48
C SER A 54 13.82 -1.38 -1.32
N LEU A 55 13.84 -0.63 -0.22
CA LEU A 55 14.89 0.31 0.14
C LEU A 55 15.86 -0.36 1.12
N PRO A 56 17.15 -0.43 0.81
CA PRO A 56 18.16 -0.91 1.76
C PRO A 56 18.33 0.09 2.90
N VAL A 57 18.29 -0.41 4.13
CA VAL A 57 18.54 0.36 5.36
C VAL A 57 19.69 -0.29 6.11
N ARG A 58 20.79 0.45 6.21
CA ARG A 58 21.98 0.01 6.93
C ARG A 58 21.82 0.22 8.42
N LEU A 59 21.93 -0.87 9.18
CA LEU A 59 21.85 -0.86 10.64
C LEU A 59 23.23 -0.85 11.29
N GLU A 60 24.20 -1.56 10.70
CA GLU A 60 25.59 -1.57 11.15
C GLU A 60 26.54 -1.39 9.97
N SER A 61 27.64 -0.68 10.22
CA SER A 61 28.71 -0.51 9.21
C SER A 61 29.83 -1.53 9.36
N ASN A 62 29.95 -2.19 10.52
CA ASN A 62 30.98 -3.21 10.76
C ASN A 62 30.57 -4.21 11.89
N PRO A 63 30.21 -5.46 11.56
CA PRO A 63 30.07 -5.99 10.20
C PRO A 63 28.95 -5.25 9.45
N GLU A 64 29.04 -5.22 8.11
CA GLU A 64 27.97 -4.64 7.30
C GLU A 64 26.68 -5.44 7.53
N PHE A 65 25.64 -4.75 8.01
CA PHE A 65 24.33 -5.33 8.24
C PHE A 65 23.25 -4.41 7.68
N GLU A 66 22.55 -4.92 6.68
CA GLU A 66 21.56 -4.17 5.90
C GLU A 66 20.25 -4.96 5.85
N ILE A 67 19.13 -4.26 6.03
CA ILE A 67 17.78 -4.83 5.95
C ILE A 67 17.01 -4.06 4.88
N TYR A 68 16.22 -4.78 4.09
CA TYR A 68 15.39 -4.21 3.05
C TYR A 68 14.00 -3.87 3.59
N PHE A 69 13.59 -2.62 3.44
CA PHE A 69 12.27 -2.12 3.82
C PHE A 69 11.42 -1.90 2.58
N ALA A 70 10.13 -2.26 2.62
CA ALA A 70 9.23 -1.88 1.54
C ALA A 70 9.24 -0.35 1.36
N SER A 71 9.40 0.12 0.12
CA SER A 71 9.23 1.54 -0.19
C SER A 71 7.80 1.98 0.13
N PRO A 72 7.51 3.28 0.35
CA PRO A 72 6.14 3.70 0.62
C PRO A 72 5.17 3.37 -0.53
N ALA A 73 5.65 3.36 -1.79
CA ALA A 73 4.88 2.88 -2.94
C ALA A 73 4.56 1.38 -2.84
N GLY A 74 5.57 0.54 -2.54
CA GLY A 74 5.35 -0.90 -2.31
C GLY A 74 4.42 -1.16 -1.14
N TRP A 75 4.54 -0.38 -0.06
CA TRP A 75 3.69 -0.51 1.11
C TRP A 75 2.24 -0.10 0.82
N ALA A 76 2.01 1.01 0.12
CA ALA A 76 0.68 1.43 -0.31
C ALA A 76 0.02 0.40 -1.25
N LEU A 77 0.77 -0.16 -2.21
CA LEU A 77 0.32 -1.26 -3.06
C LEU A 77 -0.20 -2.45 -2.23
N LEU A 78 0.60 -2.92 -1.27
CA LEU A 78 0.23 -4.03 -0.39
C LEU A 78 -1.00 -3.71 0.47
N LYS A 79 -1.14 -2.46 0.95
CA LYS A 79 -2.27 -2.05 1.78
C LYS A 79 -3.59 -1.99 1.00
N ILE A 80 -3.57 -1.56 -0.25
CA ILE A 80 -4.77 -1.56 -1.12
C ILE A 80 -5.26 -2.99 -1.35
N ILE A 81 -4.35 -3.91 -1.66
CA ILE A 81 -4.68 -5.32 -1.90
C ILE A 81 -5.18 -5.98 -0.60
N ALA A 82 -4.42 -5.85 0.49
CA ALA A 82 -4.77 -6.42 1.79
C ALA A 82 -6.13 -5.91 2.31
N TRP A 83 -6.45 -4.64 2.10
CA TRP A 83 -7.76 -4.08 2.46
C TRP A 83 -8.92 -4.77 1.73
N ASP A 84 -8.76 -5.07 0.44
CA ASP A 84 -9.81 -5.73 -0.37
C ASP A 84 -9.94 -7.22 -0.08
N ASP A 85 -8.86 -7.87 0.37
CA ASP A 85 -8.84 -9.32 0.64
C ASP A 85 -9.32 -9.67 2.06
N ARG A 86 -9.27 -8.73 3.01
CA ARG A 86 -9.55 -8.99 4.44
C ARG A 86 -10.98 -8.66 4.85
N GLY A 87 -11.46 -9.38 5.88
CA GLY A 87 -12.72 -9.10 6.59
C GLY A 87 -12.65 -7.84 7.47
N ASP A 88 -13.79 -7.49 8.08
CA ASP A 88 -14.10 -6.16 8.64
C ASP A 88 -13.02 -5.55 9.56
N GLU A 89 -12.56 -6.24 10.61
CA GLU A 89 -11.64 -5.61 11.58
C GLU A 89 -10.23 -5.39 11.02
N ALA A 90 -9.69 -6.37 10.27
CA ALA A 90 -8.34 -6.28 9.74
C ALA A 90 -8.23 -5.25 8.61
N ARG A 91 -9.27 -5.13 7.77
CA ARG A 91 -9.26 -4.14 6.68
C ARG A 91 -9.20 -2.71 7.20
N VAL A 92 -9.84 -2.37 8.32
CA VAL A 92 -9.79 -0.99 8.89
C VAL A 92 -8.36 -0.58 9.24
N LYS A 93 -7.53 -1.50 9.73
CA LYS A 93 -6.11 -1.23 9.97
C LYS A 93 -5.37 -0.93 8.67
N ASP A 94 -5.60 -1.72 7.62
CA ASP A 94 -4.92 -1.54 6.33
C ASP A 94 -5.35 -0.22 5.64
N ALA A 95 -6.63 0.14 5.73
CA ALA A 95 -7.13 1.44 5.26
C ALA A 95 -6.50 2.60 6.04
N HIS A 96 -6.41 2.50 7.37
CA HIS A 96 -5.77 3.51 8.19
C HIS A 96 -4.28 3.69 7.84
N ASP A 97 -3.53 2.59 7.70
CA ASP A 97 -2.12 2.64 7.30
C ASP A 97 -1.96 3.30 5.92
N LEU A 98 -2.84 2.98 4.95
CA LEU A 98 -2.87 3.66 3.65
C LEU A 98 -3.11 5.17 3.80
N ALA A 99 -4.02 5.56 4.70
CA ALA A 99 -4.33 6.96 4.98
C ALA A 99 -3.14 7.73 5.58
N VAL A 100 -2.33 7.07 6.41
CA VAL A 100 -1.09 7.64 6.95
C VAL A 100 -0.10 7.89 5.81
N ILE A 101 0.12 6.89 4.95
CA ILE A 101 1.05 7.02 3.81
C ILE A 101 0.61 8.16 2.88
N LEU A 102 -0.67 8.21 2.52
CA LEU A 102 -1.21 9.22 1.58
C LEU A 102 -1.03 10.65 2.09
N ARG A 103 -1.22 10.89 3.38
CA ARG A 103 -1.05 12.23 3.96
C ARG A 103 0.41 12.62 4.12
N ALA A 104 1.28 11.63 4.41
CA ALA A 104 2.68 11.88 4.69
C ALA A 104 3.58 11.86 3.44
N TYR A 105 3.08 11.41 2.27
CA TYR A 105 3.97 11.07 1.15
C TYR A 105 4.80 12.24 0.63
N ALA A 106 4.24 13.46 0.58
CA ALA A 106 4.98 14.66 0.22
C ALA A 106 6.15 14.90 1.20
N ASP A 107 5.88 14.82 2.50
CA ASP A 107 6.86 15.06 3.56
C ASP A 107 7.85 13.89 3.75
N ALA A 108 7.55 12.71 3.18
CA ALA A 108 8.39 11.52 3.20
C ALA A 108 9.55 11.60 2.17
N GLY A 109 10.23 12.74 2.10
CA GLY A 109 11.36 12.98 1.21
C GLY A 109 11.00 13.38 -0.23
N ASN A 110 9.73 13.72 -0.50
CA ASN A 110 9.26 14.09 -1.84
C ASN A 110 9.02 15.60 -2.03
N GLN A 111 9.15 16.44 -1.00
CA GLN A 111 8.90 17.88 -1.12
C GLN A 111 9.79 18.53 -2.19
N ASP A 112 11.11 18.31 -2.15
CA ASP A 112 12.04 18.86 -3.15
C ASP A 112 11.70 18.35 -4.55
N ARG A 113 11.36 17.06 -4.70
CA ARG A 113 10.90 16.49 -5.97
C ARG A 113 9.63 17.18 -6.46
N LEU A 114 8.67 17.46 -5.58
CA LEU A 114 7.42 18.15 -5.90
C LEU A 114 7.67 19.59 -6.38
N TYR A 115 8.60 20.30 -5.75
CA TYR A 115 8.94 21.67 -6.14
C TYR A 115 9.80 21.77 -7.40
N GLU A 116 10.76 20.87 -7.56
CA GLU A 116 11.79 20.99 -8.60
C GLU A 116 11.45 20.20 -9.87
N ARG A 117 10.85 19.02 -9.74
CA ARG A 117 10.67 18.07 -10.85
C ARG A 117 9.22 17.87 -11.24
N GLU A 118 8.31 17.98 -10.28
CA GLU A 118 6.87 17.75 -10.46
C GLU A 118 6.05 19.04 -10.28
N ALA A 119 6.66 20.21 -10.52
CA ALA A 119 6.03 21.52 -10.31
C ALA A 119 4.69 21.68 -11.06
N ALA A 120 4.57 21.07 -12.23
CA ALA A 120 3.31 21.05 -13.00
C ALA A 120 2.22 20.24 -12.28
N LEU A 121 2.56 19.06 -11.73
CA LEU A 121 1.64 18.27 -10.91
C LEU A 121 1.25 19.06 -9.67
N LEU A 122 2.20 19.73 -8.99
CA LEU A 122 1.89 20.54 -7.81
C LEU A 122 0.95 21.71 -8.14
N ALA A 123 1.16 22.38 -9.28
CA ALA A 123 0.29 23.46 -9.74
C ALA A 123 -1.12 22.97 -10.12
N ASP A 124 -1.24 21.82 -10.79
CA ASP A 124 -2.53 21.17 -11.09
C ASP A 124 -3.33 20.86 -9.82
N GLU A 125 -2.65 20.54 -8.73
CA GLU A 125 -3.24 20.26 -7.42
C GLU A 125 -3.43 21.53 -6.57
N GLY A 126 -3.31 22.73 -7.16
CA GLY A 126 -3.52 23.99 -6.46
C GLY A 126 -2.50 24.25 -5.34
N PHE A 127 -1.30 23.68 -5.47
CA PHE A 127 -0.24 23.71 -4.47
C PHE A 127 -0.58 23.00 -3.15
N ASP A 128 -1.62 22.15 -3.13
CA ASP A 128 -1.89 21.28 -1.98
C ASP A 128 -0.91 20.10 -1.99
N LEU A 129 0.07 20.16 -1.08
CA LEU A 129 1.10 19.12 -0.95
C LEU A 129 0.52 17.74 -0.62
N LYS A 130 -0.61 17.65 0.10
CA LYS A 130 -1.21 16.35 0.43
C LYS A 130 -1.78 15.69 -0.82
N TYR A 131 -2.52 16.45 -1.63
CA TYR A 131 -3.10 15.93 -2.87
C TYR A 131 -2.05 15.71 -3.96
N ALA A 132 -1.07 16.60 -4.07
CA ALA A 132 0.09 16.41 -4.94
C ALA A 132 0.90 15.17 -4.53
N GLY A 133 1.15 14.98 -3.23
CA GLY A 133 1.79 13.78 -2.70
C GLY A 133 1.01 12.51 -3.02
N ALA A 134 -0.30 12.48 -2.79
CA ALA A 134 -1.13 11.33 -3.11
C ALA A 134 -1.11 10.97 -4.62
N ARG A 135 -1.18 11.97 -5.51
CA ARG A 135 -1.07 11.77 -6.96
C ARG A 135 0.33 11.30 -7.37
N LEU A 136 1.38 11.86 -6.77
CA LEU A 136 2.77 11.43 -6.98
C LEU A 136 2.98 9.98 -6.55
N LEU A 137 2.47 9.58 -5.38
CA LEU A 137 2.48 8.19 -4.92
C LEU A 137 1.82 7.27 -5.94
N GLY A 138 0.74 7.71 -6.57
CA GLY A 138 0.09 6.94 -7.62
C GLY A 138 0.99 6.68 -8.83
N ARG A 139 1.76 7.69 -9.25
CA ARG A 139 2.76 7.53 -10.32
C ARG A 139 3.86 6.56 -9.89
N ASP A 140 4.37 6.71 -8.69
CA ASP A 140 5.45 5.85 -8.17
C ASP A 140 4.99 4.40 -7.96
N ILE A 141 3.73 4.16 -7.58
CA ILE A 141 3.14 2.81 -7.61
C ILE A 141 3.12 2.27 -9.03
N SER A 142 2.77 3.11 -10.01
CA SER A 142 2.75 2.70 -11.41
C SER A 142 4.11 2.25 -11.93
N ASP A 143 5.20 2.84 -11.42
CA ASP A 143 6.56 2.53 -11.85
C ASP A 143 7.07 1.17 -11.32
N ILE A 144 6.46 0.65 -10.25
CA ILE A 144 6.89 -0.61 -9.61
C ILE A 144 5.92 -1.77 -9.85
N VAL A 145 4.66 -1.49 -10.19
CA VAL A 145 3.59 -2.48 -10.19
C VAL A 145 3.56 -3.31 -11.48
N GLY A 146 3.46 -4.64 -11.37
CA GLY A 146 3.26 -5.52 -12.52
C GLY A 146 1.82 -5.46 -13.07
N GLN A 147 1.62 -5.93 -14.31
CA GLN A 147 0.32 -5.84 -15.01
C GLN A 147 -0.86 -6.42 -14.20
N GLY A 148 -0.67 -7.59 -13.57
CA GLY A 148 -1.69 -8.25 -12.75
C GLY A 148 -2.10 -7.43 -11.53
N SER A 149 -1.11 -7.01 -10.74
CA SER A 149 -1.29 -6.19 -9.53
C SER A 149 -1.88 -4.82 -9.87
N ARG A 150 -1.45 -4.21 -10.98
CA ARG A 150 -1.99 -2.96 -11.52
C ARG A 150 -3.48 -3.09 -11.81
N GLY A 151 -3.87 -4.15 -12.52
CA GLY A 151 -5.27 -4.42 -12.83
C GLY A 151 -6.12 -4.61 -11.57
N ARG A 152 -5.58 -5.26 -10.53
CA ARG A 152 -6.23 -5.44 -9.24
C ARG A 152 -6.46 -4.10 -8.53
N ILE A 153 -5.41 -3.29 -8.32
CA ILE A 153 -5.54 -2.02 -7.59
C ILE A 153 -6.40 -1.00 -8.34
N LEU A 154 -6.34 -0.94 -9.68
CA LEU A 154 -7.19 -0.04 -10.47
C LEU A 154 -8.67 -0.41 -10.33
N LYS A 155 -9.01 -1.71 -10.31
CA LYS A 155 -10.38 -2.17 -10.07
C LYS A 155 -10.89 -1.79 -8.67
N ILE A 156 -10.05 -1.97 -7.66
CA ILE A 156 -10.37 -1.60 -6.27
C ILE A 156 -10.62 -0.09 -6.19
N LEU A 157 -9.65 0.72 -6.60
CA LEU A 157 -9.75 2.18 -6.52
C LEU A 157 -10.88 2.74 -7.38
N ALA A 158 -11.13 2.19 -8.57
CA ALA A 158 -12.27 2.59 -9.39
C ALA A 158 -13.60 2.35 -8.67
N ARG A 159 -13.76 1.20 -8.00
CA ARG A 159 -14.96 0.86 -7.23
C ARG A 159 -15.14 1.79 -6.02
N GLU A 160 -14.06 2.08 -5.31
CA GLU A 160 -14.07 2.85 -4.06
C GLU A 160 -14.07 4.37 -4.24
N THR A 161 -13.86 4.88 -5.46
CA THR A 161 -13.83 6.33 -5.73
C THR A 161 -14.93 6.82 -6.69
N ARG A 162 -15.67 5.88 -7.32
CA ARG A 162 -16.77 6.18 -8.25
C ARG A 162 -17.90 6.97 -7.56
N GLU A 163 -18.43 7.95 -8.28
CA GLU A 163 -19.63 8.69 -7.86
C GLU A 163 -20.81 7.76 -7.54
N GLY A 164 -21.51 8.04 -6.43
CA GLY A 164 -22.56 7.17 -5.89
C GLY A 164 -22.07 5.81 -5.38
N GLY A 165 -20.75 5.63 -5.20
CA GLY A 165 -20.16 4.43 -4.63
C GLY A 165 -20.44 4.26 -3.14
N LYS A 166 -20.00 3.12 -2.57
CA LYS A 166 -20.08 2.88 -1.13
C LYS A 166 -19.01 3.63 -0.34
N TYR A 167 -17.88 3.94 -0.99
CA TYR A 167 -16.73 4.64 -0.39
C TYR A 167 -16.19 3.95 0.87
N GLN A 168 -16.25 2.61 0.92
CA GLN A 168 -15.93 1.88 2.14
C GLN A 168 -14.46 2.09 2.53
N LEU A 169 -13.55 2.14 1.54
CA LEU A 169 -12.14 2.42 1.82
C LEU A 169 -11.97 3.79 2.49
N ALA A 170 -12.63 4.84 1.98
CA ALA A 170 -12.56 6.17 2.58
C ALA A 170 -13.16 6.23 3.99
N LEU A 171 -14.20 5.44 4.26
CA LEU A 171 -14.80 5.28 5.59
C LEU A 171 -13.87 4.53 6.56
N ASP A 172 -13.20 3.48 6.08
CA ASP A 172 -12.29 2.64 6.87
C ASP A 172 -10.95 3.33 7.17
N MET A 173 -10.57 4.39 6.45
CA MET A 173 -9.36 5.18 6.67
C MET A 173 -9.33 5.93 8.03
N TRP A 174 -10.38 5.79 8.85
CA TRP A 174 -10.53 6.49 10.13
C TRP A 174 -10.85 5.54 11.29
N GLN A 175 -10.11 5.66 12.39
CA GLN A 175 -10.22 4.77 13.55
C GLN A 175 -11.14 5.26 14.69
N ARG A 176 -11.71 6.48 14.63
CA ARG A 176 -12.53 7.02 15.75
C ARG A 176 -14.03 6.81 15.56
N LYS A 177 -14.75 6.79 16.69
CA LYS A 177 -16.21 6.54 16.83
C LYS A 177 -17.15 7.41 15.98
N ALA A 178 -16.66 8.48 15.35
CA ALA A 178 -17.40 9.24 14.33
C ALA A 178 -16.42 9.87 13.34
N LEU A 179 -16.73 9.76 12.05
CA LEU A 179 -16.07 10.46 10.95
C LEU A 179 -16.86 11.73 10.64
N GLY A 180 -16.19 12.88 10.55
CA GLY A 180 -16.79 14.12 10.10
C GLY A 180 -16.91 14.17 8.57
N PRO A 181 -17.82 14.98 8.01
CA PRO A 181 -17.93 15.16 6.56
C PRO A 181 -16.61 15.62 5.92
N GLU A 182 -15.87 16.51 6.58
CA GLU A 182 -14.59 17.04 6.08
C GLU A 182 -13.51 15.96 5.99
N GLU A 183 -13.35 15.13 7.02
CA GLU A 183 -12.37 14.04 6.97
C GLU A 183 -12.73 12.97 5.94
N PHE A 184 -14.03 12.69 5.77
CA PHE A 184 -14.49 11.79 4.72
C PHE A 184 -14.15 12.33 3.33
N GLU A 185 -14.45 13.60 3.07
CA GLU A 185 -14.15 14.27 1.80
C GLU A 185 -12.64 14.29 1.52
N GLU A 186 -11.82 14.55 2.54
CA GLU A 186 -10.36 14.48 2.42
C GLU A 186 -9.90 13.06 2.06
N ASN A 187 -10.35 12.03 2.78
CA ASN A 187 -9.99 10.63 2.49
C ASN A 187 -10.35 10.24 1.07
N LEU A 188 -11.58 10.58 0.63
CA LEU A 188 -12.04 10.30 -0.71
C LEU A 188 -11.21 11.05 -1.76
N MET A 189 -10.82 12.29 -1.49
CA MET A 189 -9.96 13.06 -2.38
C MET A 189 -8.57 12.45 -2.50
N LEU A 190 -7.94 12.06 -1.38
CA LEU A 190 -6.64 11.38 -1.38
C LEU A 190 -6.68 10.10 -2.23
N LEU A 191 -7.71 9.27 -2.09
CA LEU A 191 -7.89 8.07 -2.91
C LEU A 191 -8.09 8.39 -4.39
N ARG A 192 -8.84 9.45 -4.72
CA ARG A 192 -9.03 9.90 -6.12
C ARG A 192 -7.72 10.36 -6.74
N LYS A 193 -6.88 11.07 -5.97
CA LYS A 193 -5.57 11.55 -6.44
C LYS A 193 -4.58 10.41 -6.62
N LEU A 194 -4.55 9.46 -5.68
CA LEU A 194 -3.83 8.20 -5.85
C LEU A 194 -4.25 7.48 -7.13
N TYR A 195 -5.56 7.28 -7.32
CA TYR A 195 -6.12 6.61 -8.50
C TYR A 195 -5.79 7.36 -9.81
N GLN A 196 -5.86 8.68 -9.79
CA GLN A 196 -5.46 9.52 -10.92
C GLN A 196 -3.99 9.30 -11.27
N GLY A 197 -3.08 9.38 -10.28
CA GLY A 197 -1.65 9.19 -10.49
C GLY A 197 -1.30 7.84 -11.11
N ILE A 198 -1.92 6.75 -10.64
CA ILE A 198 -1.69 5.41 -11.20
C ILE A 198 -2.07 5.37 -12.69
N LYS A 199 -3.15 6.05 -13.08
CA LYS A 199 -3.66 6.05 -14.46
C LYS A 199 -2.85 6.89 -15.44
N GLU A 200 -2.05 7.83 -14.97
CA GLU A 200 -1.32 8.78 -15.84
C GLU A 200 -0.14 8.13 -16.57
N VAL A 201 0.43 7.10 -15.98
CA VAL A 201 1.53 6.35 -16.57
C VAL A 201 0.96 5.24 -17.46
N ALA A 202 1.24 5.32 -18.77
CA ALA A 202 0.87 4.27 -19.70
C ALA A 202 1.71 3.02 -19.42
N PHE A 203 1.07 1.84 -19.39
CA PHE A 203 1.81 0.58 -19.36
C PHE A 203 2.33 0.34 -20.78
N THR A 204 3.64 0.40 -20.98
CA THR A 204 4.23 -0.11 -22.21
C THR A 204 4.25 -1.62 -22.09
N ASP A 205 3.47 -2.30 -22.94
CA ASP A 205 3.53 -3.76 -23.11
C ASP A 205 4.91 -4.11 -23.71
N GLU A 206 5.94 -4.23 -22.88
CA GLU A 206 7.12 -4.99 -23.24
C GLU A 206 6.81 -6.46 -22.88
N GLY A 207 6.41 -7.20 -23.92
CA GLY A 207 6.04 -8.61 -23.86
C GLY A 207 7.21 -9.58 -23.83
#